data_AF-A0A814JY14-F1
#
_entry.id   AF-A0A814JY14-F1
#
_cell.length_a   1.000
_cell.length_b   1.000
_cell.length_c   1.000
_cell.angle_alpha   90.00
_cell.angle_beta   90.00
_cell.angle_gamma   90.00
#
_symmetry.space_group_name_H-M   'P 1'
#
loop_
_entity.id
_entity.type
_entity.pdbx_description
1 polymer ?
#
loop_
_entity_poly.entity_id
_entity_poly.type
_entity_poly.pdbx_seq_one_letter_code
_entity_poly.pdbx_strand_id
1 'polypeptide(L)'
;MFEVITHIEHLPNELWFECFEYLDGYDILMSFRNLNRRINDIINSTQLRINLSILSKSMFDRLLNRFIPYISKTKNDERKVKKRKKIREIVK
;
A
#
# COMPACT_ATOMS: atom_id res chain seq x y z
N MET A 1 32.11 -7.85 -17.46
CA MET A 1 32.44 -6.66 -16.66
C MET A 1 31.26 -6.47 -15.72
N PHE A 2 31.45 -6.58 -14.40
CA PHE A 2 30.35 -6.38 -13.47
C PHE A 2 30.04 -4.89 -13.38
N GLU A 3 28.81 -4.50 -13.72
CA GLU A 3 28.34 -3.13 -13.48
C GLU A 3 28.33 -2.89 -11.96
N VAL A 4 29.06 -1.87 -11.52
CA VAL A 4 29.00 -1.42 -10.14
C VAL A 4 27.67 -0.71 -9.96
N ILE A 5 26.79 -1.30 -9.16
CA ILE A 5 25.53 -0.64 -8.76
C ILE A 5 25.89 0.51 -7.82
N THR A 6 25.72 1.73 -8.28
CA THR A 6 26.03 2.94 -7.50
C THR A 6 24.84 3.49 -6.73
N HIS A 7 23.62 3.05 -7.05
CA HIS A 7 22.38 3.58 -6.48
C HIS A 7 21.47 2.44 -6.01
N ILE A 8 20.84 2.61 -4.86
CA ILE A 8 20.03 1.58 -4.21
C ILE A 8 18.83 1.17 -5.08
N GLU A 9 18.25 2.12 -5.81
CA GLU A 9 17.14 1.91 -6.73
C GLU A 9 17.48 1.09 -7.97
N HIS A 10 18.75 0.73 -8.18
CA HIS A 10 19.18 -0.19 -9.23
C HIS A 10 19.45 -1.60 -8.71
N LEU A 11 19.27 -1.86 -7.41
CA LEU A 11 19.39 -3.22 -6.86
C LEU A 11 18.35 -4.17 -7.49
N PRO A 12 18.73 -5.43 -7.77
CA PRO A 12 17.80 -6.48 -8.20
C PRO A 12 16.60 -6.62 -7.28
N ASN A 13 15.48 -7.10 -7.82
CA ASN A 13 14.23 -7.25 -7.06
C ASN A 13 14.41 -8.18 -5.85
N GLU A 14 15.26 -9.21 -5.99
CA GLU A 14 15.58 -10.20 -4.97
C GLU A 14 16.12 -9.53 -3.71
N LEU A 15 17.04 -8.57 -3.86
CA LEU A 15 17.59 -7.84 -2.72
C LEU A 15 16.56 -6.92 -2.08
N TRP A 16 15.64 -6.35 -2.85
CA TRP A 16 14.52 -5.58 -2.28
C TRP A 16 13.59 -6.46 -1.46
N PHE A 17 13.25 -7.65 -1.96
CA PHE A 17 12.44 -8.61 -1.22
C PHE A 17 13.15 -9.04 0.06
N GLU A 18 14.43 -9.39 -0.01
CA GLU A 18 15.23 -9.74 1.16
C GLU A 18 15.30 -8.61 2.19
N CYS A 19 15.58 -7.37 1.77
CA CYS A 19 15.55 -6.22 2.67
C CYS A 19 14.17 -6.02 3.33
N PHE A 20 13.08 -6.25 2.59
CA PHE A 20 11.73 -6.10 3.11
C PHE A 20 11.34 -7.19 4.12
N GLU A 21 12.01 -8.34 4.17
CA GLU A 21 11.79 -9.35 5.21
C GLU A 21 12.21 -8.87 6.60
N TYR A 22 13.16 -7.94 6.68
CA TYR A 22 13.69 -7.41 7.94
C TYR A 22 13.00 -6.13 8.42
N LEU A 23 12.07 -5.58 7.63
CA LEU A 23 11.43 -4.29 7.91
C LEU A 23 9.94 -4.44 8.20
N ASP A 24 9.41 -3.57 9.07
CA ASP A 24 7.97 -3.46 9.26
C ASP A 24 7.32 -2.85 8.00
N GLY A 25 6.11 -3.32 7.67
CA GLY A 25 5.34 -2.81 6.54
C GLY A 25 5.09 -1.30 6.61
N TYR A 26 4.99 -0.71 7.82
CA TYR A 26 4.90 0.75 7.98
C TYR A 26 6.18 1.43 7.46
N ASP A 27 7.35 0.94 7.87
CA ASP A 27 8.64 1.51 7.48
C ASP A 27 8.87 1.36 5.98
N ILE A 28 8.50 0.22 5.41
CA ILE A 28 8.56 -0.02 3.96
C ILE A 28 7.68 0.99 3.21
N LEU A 29 6.42 1.15 3.64
CA LEU A 29 5.47 2.06 3.00
C LEU A 29 5.85 3.52 3.13
N MET A 30 6.41 3.93 4.27
CA MET A 30 6.73 5.34 4.50
C MET A 30 8.05 5.74 3.86
N SER A 31 9.00 4.81 3.74
CA SER A 31 10.35 5.10 3.25
C SER A 31 10.49 4.91 1.75
N PHE A 32 9.90 3.85 1.19
CA PHE A 32 10.17 3.43 -0.20
C PHE A 32 9.02 3.68 -1.16
N ARG A 33 7.80 3.94 -0.67
CA ARG A 33 6.67 4.25 -1.54
C ARG A 33 6.90 5.59 -2.23
N ASN A 34 6.68 5.60 -3.54
CA ASN A 34 6.96 6.69 -4.48
C ASN A 34 8.45 6.95 -4.75
N LEU A 35 9.36 6.04 -4.37
CA LEU A 35 10.76 6.15 -4.76
C LEU A 35 10.92 6.08 -6.29
N ASN A 36 10.33 5.06 -6.91
CA ASN A 36 10.11 4.98 -8.35
C ASN A 36 9.00 3.96 -8.67
N ARG A 37 8.63 3.84 -9.96
CA ARG A 37 7.59 2.93 -10.41
C ARG A 37 7.89 1.47 -10.10
N ARG A 38 9.11 1.00 -10.36
CA ARG A 38 9.53 -0.39 -10.12
C ARG A 38 9.40 -0.75 -8.63
N ILE A 39 9.88 0.11 -7.74
CA ILE A 39 9.80 -0.11 -6.30
C ILE A 39 8.35 -0.08 -5.81
N ASN A 40 7.51 0.81 -6.36
CA ASN A 40 6.08 0.79 -6.07
C ASN A 40 5.42 -0.53 -6.49
N ASP A 41 5.80 -1.09 -7.65
CA ASP A 41 5.26 -2.36 -8.12
C ASP A 41 5.68 -3.51 -7.20
N ILE A 42 6.94 -3.52 -6.74
CA ILE A 42 7.42 -4.48 -5.73
C ILE A 42 6.61 -4.36 -4.44
N ILE A 43 6.52 -3.16 -3.86
CA ILE A 43 5.78 -2.90 -2.62
C ILE A 43 4.30 -3.33 -2.74
N ASN A 44 3.66 -3.08 -3.88
CA ASN A 44 2.27 -3.47 -4.13
C ASN A 44 2.09 -4.99 -4.31
N SER A 45 3.13 -5.70 -4.78
CA SER A 45 3.13 -7.16 -4.91
C SER A 45 3.48 -7.87 -3.60
N THR A 46 4.18 -7.20 -2.68
CA THR A 46 4.58 -7.75 -1.39
C THR A 46 3.44 -7.70 -0.38
N GLN A 47 3.23 -8.80 0.36
CA GLN A 47 2.31 -8.80 1.51
C GLN A 47 2.96 -8.12 2.71
N LEU A 48 2.77 -6.81 2.83
CA LEU A 48 3.31 -6.02 3.93
C LEU A 48 2.59 -6.34 5.24
N ARG A 49 3.37 -6.70 6.28
CA ARG A 49 2.88 -6.92 7.63
C ARG A 49 3.20 -5.69 8.47
N ILE A 50 2.18 -5.04 9.00
CA ILE A 50 2.33 -3.85 9.83
C ILE A 50 2.06 -4.24 11.27
N ASN A 51 3.06 -4.09 12.13
CA ASN A 51 2.89 -4.30 13.55
C ASN A 51 2.29 -3.05 14.19
N LEU A 52 0.99 -3.09 14.47
CA LEU A 52 0.28 -1.96 15.09
C LEU A 52 0.71 -1.71 16.54
N SER A 53 1.32 -2.69 17.23
CA SER A 53 1.70 -2.52 18.64
C SER A 53 2.88 -1.58 18.85
N ILE A 54 3.71 -1.39 17.82
CA ILE A 54 4.89 -0.52 17.86
C ILE A 54 4.61 0.88 17.31
N LEU A 55 3.43 1.09 16.69
CA LEU A 55 3.07 2.39 16.14
C LEU A 55 2.69 3.35 17.26
N SER A 56 3.33 4.52 17.28
CA SER A 56 2.81 5.64 18.05
C SER A 56 1.48 6.13 17.47
N LYS A 57 0.69 6.84 18.27
CA LYS A 57 -0.59 7.41 17.83
C LYS A 57 -0.44 8.25 16.56
N SER A 58 0.61 9.08 16.47
CA SER A 58 0.84 9.95 15.31
C SER A 58 1.20 9.16 14.05
N MET A 59 1.96 8.06 14.18
CA MET A 59 2.25 7.14 13.08
C MET A 59 0.98 6.43 12.60
N PHE A 60 0.16 5.97 13.54
CA PHE A 60 -1.11 5.33 13.24
C PHE A 60 -2.07 6.30 12.54
N ASP A 61 -2.22 7.53 13.02
CA ASP A 61 -3.05 8.55 12.38
C ASP A 61 -2.56 8.86 10.96
N ARG A 62 -1.24 8.94 10.75
CA ARG A 62 -0.65 9.14 9.42
C ARG A 62 -0.95 7.95 8.49
N LEU A 63 -0.81 6.73 9.00
CA LEU A 63 -1.15 5.51 8.28
C LEU A 63 -2.63 5.55 7.85
N LEU A 64 -3.53 5.81 8.79
CA LEU A 64 -4.96 5.90 8.52
C LEU A 64 -5.27 6.97 7.48
N ASN A 65 -4.75 8.19 7.63
CA ASN A 65 -4.98 9.27 6.66
C ASN A 65 -4.55 8.91 5.24
N ARG A 66 -3.53 8.07 5.09
CA ARG A 66 -3.09 7.55 3.78
C ARG A 66 -4.05 6.52 3.18
N PHE A 67 -4.72 5.72 4.02
CA PHE A 67 -5.68 4.69 3.60
C PHE A 67 -7.13 5.17 3.55
N ILE A 68 -7.50 6.24 4.26
CA ILE A 68 -8.85 6.82 4.27
C ILE A 68 -9.43 7.04 2.86
N PRO A 69 -8.69 7.55 1.86
CA PRO A 69 -9.20 7.71 0.49
C PRO A 69 -9.64 6.39 -0.16
N TYR A 70 -9.05 5.27 0.24
CA TYR A 70 -9.41 3.93 -0.26
C TYR A 70 -10.59 3.33 0.53
N ILE A 71 -10.66 3.57 1.85
CA ILE A 71 -11.75 3.08 2.72
C ILE A 71 -13.05 3.88 2.52
N SER A 72 -12.96 5.16 2.20
CA SER A 72 -14.13 6.02 1.93
C SER A 72 -14.75 5.74 0.56
N LYS A 73 -13.97 5.29 -0.42
CA LYS A 73 -14.48 4.84 -1.73
C LYS A 73 -15.31 3.58 -1.61
N THR A 74 -14.88 2.58 -0.83
CA THR A 74 -15.62 1.31 -0.67
C THR A 74 -17.01 1.50 -0.08
N LYS A 75 -17.17 2.36 0.94
CA LYS A 75 -18.49 2.65 1.54
C LYS A 75 -19.44 3.38 0.59
N ASN A 76 -18.92 4.28 -0.26
CA ASN A 76 -19.75 5.02 -1.22
C ASN A 76 -20.16 4.17 -2.42
N ASP A 77 -19.29 3.26 -2.87
CA ASP A 77 -19.61 2.34 -3.97
C ASP A 77 -20.64 1.27 -3.55
N GLU A 78 -20.54 0.71 -2.34
CA GLU A 78 -21.57 -0.20 -1.81
C GLU A 78 -22.95 0.47 -1.70
N ARG A 79 -23.01 1.72 -1.23
CA ARG A 79 -24.25 2.49 -1.12
C ARG A 79 -24.85 2.78 -2.50
N LYS A 80 -24.02 3.13 -3.50
CA LYS A 80 -24.47 3.36 -4.89
C LYS A 80 -24.98 2.07 -5.53
N VAL A 81 -24.31 0.94 -5.32
CA VAL A 81 -24.73 -0.38 -5.84
C VAL A 81 -26.07 -0.80 -5.21
N LYS A 82 -26.23 -0.67 -3.89
CA LYS A 82 -27.51 -0.95 -3.21
C LYS A 82 -28.65 -0.06 -3.72
N LYS A 83 -28.39 1.23 -3.94
CA LYS A 83 -29.39 2.16 -4.49
C LYS A 83 -29.80 1.81 -5.92
N ARG A 84 -28.86 1.40 -6.78
CA ARG A 84 -29.15 0.94 -8.16
C ARG A 84 -29.94 -0.37 -8.19
N LYS A 85 -29.64 -1.33 -7.32
CA LYS A 85 -30.43 -2.57 -7.20
C LYS A 85 -31.87 -2.28 -6.77
N LYS A 86 -32.06 -1.45 -5.75
CA LYS A 86 -33.39 -1.05 -5.27
C LYS A 86 -34.23 -0.33 -6.36
N ILE A 87 -33.61 0.55 -7.15
CA ILE A 87 -34.31 1.22 -8.27
C ILE A 87 -34.73 0.20 -9.34
N ARG A 88 -33.90 -0.80 -9.67
CA ARG A 88 -34.23 -1.84 -10.64
C ARG A 88 -35.36 -2.78 -10.19
N GLU A 89 -35.53 -2.97 -8.89
CA GLU A 89 -36.65 -3.74 -8.32
C GLU A 89 -37.97 -2.96 -8.34
N ILE A 90 -37.92 -1.63 -8.25
CA ILE A 90 -39.11 -0.75 -8.28
C ILE A 90 -39.62 -0.51 -9.70
N VAL A 91 -38.75 -0.63 -10.72
CA VAL A 91 -39.07 -0.37 -12.13
C VAL A 91 -39.47 -1.66 -12.90
N LYS A 92 -39.64 -2.77 -12.20
CA LYS A 92 -40.26 -4.01 -12.71
C LYS A 92 -41.69 -4.11 -12.21
#